data_AF-A0A7J9BIH1-F1
#
_entry.id   AF-A0A7J9BIH1-F1
#
_cell.length_a   1.000
_cell.length_b   1.000
_cell.length_c   1.000
_cell.angle_alpha   90.00
_cell.angle_beta   90.00
_cell.angle_gamma   90.00
#
_symmetry.space_group_name_H-M   'P 1'
#
loop_
_entity.id
_entity.type
_entity.pdbx_description
1 polymer ?
#
loop_
_entity_poly.entity_id
_entity_poly.type
_entity_poly.pdbx_seq_one_letter_code
_entity_poly.pdbx_strand_id
1 'polypeptide(L)' 'MICLEEVEVGFEASRMPSTESSIKEMIEKVKVEAGDEEKCMICLEEVEVGFEASQMPCSHVFHDDCIKKW' A
#
# COMPACT_ATOMS: atom_id res chain seq x y z
N MET A 1 -4.51 42.55 12.94
CA MET A 1 -3.42 41.74 13.50
C MET A 1 -3.99 40.96 14.67
N ILE A 2 -4.44 39.73 14.40
CA ILE A 2 -4.61 38.53 15.25
C ILE A 2 -5.53 37.57 14.47
N CYS A 3 -4.95 36.61 13.75
CA CYS A 3 -4.85 35.17 14.10
C CYS A 3 -6.01 34.34 13.51
N LEU A 4 -5.82 33.84 12.29
CA LEU A 4 -6.68 32.86 11.60
C LEU A 4 -5.80 31.91 10.78
N GLU A 5 -5.24 30.89 11.43
CA GLU A 5 -4.60 29.69 10.83
C GLU A 5 -4.25 28.79 12.04
N GLU A 6 -4.64 27.53 12.22
CA GLU A 6 -5.44 26.55 11.47
C GLU A 6 -6.11 25.63 12.51
N VAL A 7 -7.35 25.22 12.25
CA VAL A 7 -8.05 24.24 13.08
C VAL A 7 -7.41 22.87 12.87
N GLU A 8 -6.82 22.30 13.92
CA GLU A 8 -6.29 20.93 13.89
C GLU A 8 -7.47 19.95 13.77
N VAL A 9 -7.79 19.57 12.54
CA VAL A 9 -8.71 18.45 12.25
C VAL A 9 -7.94 17.16 12.54
N GLY A 10 -8.06 16.70 13.79
CA GLY A 10 -7.71 15.34 14.16
C GLY A 10 -8.62 14.37 13.42
N PHE A 11 -8.15 13.89 12.26
CA PHE A 11 -8.80 12.82 11.51
C PHE A 11 -8.51 11.49 12.21
N GLU A 12 -9.24 11.21 13.29
CA GLU A 12 -9.30 9.86 13.85
C GLU A 12 -10.19 9.02 12.94
N ALA A 13 -9.57 8.45 11.90
CA ALA A 13 -10.16 7.34 11.19
C ALA A 13 -10.32 6.19 12.19
N SER A 14 -11.56 5.90 12.54
CA SER A 14 -11.97 4.65 13.19
C SER A 14 -11.70 3.51 12.22
N ARG A 15 -10.43 3.15 12.07
CA ARG A 15 -9.98 1.98 11.33
C ARG A 15 -10.43 0.80 12.18
N MET A 16 -11.46 0.07 11.73
CA MET A 16 -11.50 -1.33 12.08
C MET A 16 -10.23 -1.91 11.45
N PRO A 17 -9.23 -2.35 12.24
CA PRO A 17 -8.23 -3.19 11.65
C PRO A 17 -9.00 -4.43 11.19
N SER A 18 -9.15 -4.60 9.88
CA SER A 18 -9.15 -5.97 9.38
C SER A 18 -7.90 -6.58 9.99
N THR A 19 -8.06 -7.68 10.72
CA THR A 19 -6.95 -8.31 11.43
C THR A 19 -5.80 -8.42 10.44
N GLU A 20 -4.61 -7.96 10.83
CA GLU A 20 -3.41 -8.02 9.99
C GLU A 20 -3.19 -9.42 9.39
N SER A 21 -3.67 -10.46 10.09
CA SER A 21 -3.70 -11.85 9.67
C SER A 21 -4.54 -12.09 8.41
N SER A 22 -5.72 -11.47 8.27
CA SER A 22 -6.59 -11.66 7.11
C SER A 22 -6.02 -11.00 5.85
N ILE A 23 -5.29 -9.90 5.99
CA ILE A 23 -4.62 -9.24 4.86
C ILE A 23 -3.42 -10.06 4.40
N LYS A 24 -2.60 -10.55 5.34
CA LYS A 24 -1.44 -11.38 5.03
C LYS A 24 -1.80 -12.72 4.37
N GLU A 25 -2.95 -13.30 4.70
CA GLU A 25 -3.40 -14.57 4.10
C GLU A 25 -3.82 -14.42 2.64
N MET A 26 -4.33 -13.25 2.23
CA MET A 26 -4.83 -13.03 0.87
C MET A 26 -3.79 -12.50 -0.12
N ILE A 27 -2.61 -12.08 0.34
CA ILE A 27 -1.54 -11.55 -0.51
C ILE A 27 -0.61 -12.68 -0.93
N GLU A 28 -0.41 -12.85 -2.24
CA GLU A 28 0.56 -13.77 -2.80
C GLU A 28 1.87 -13.05 -3.13
N LYS A 29 3.01 -13.66 -2.80
CA LYS A 29 4.32 -13.15 -3.19
C LYS A 29 4.61 -13.58 -4.62
N VAL A 30 4.77 -12.60 -5.51
CA VAL A 30 5.09 -12.82 -6.91
C VAL A 30 6.41 -12.16 -7.26
N LYS A 31 7.08 -12.69 -8.28
CA LYS A 31 8.25 -12.04 -8.86
C LYS A 31 7.79 -11.22 -10.06
N VAL A 32 8.14 -9.95 -10.08
CA VAL A 32 7.76 -9.03 -11.16
C VAL A 32 8.49 -9.45 -12.44
N GLU A 33 7.76 -9.73 -13.52
CA GLU A 33 8.34 -10.05 -14.82
C GLU A 33 8.40 -8.79 -15.71
N ALA A 34 9.24 -8.85 -16.75
CA ALA A 34 9.38 -7.75 -17.70
C ALA A 34 8.10 -7.66 -18.55
N GLY A 35 7.19 -6.76 -18.16
CA GLY A 35 5.84 -6.64 -18.74
C GLY A 35 4.79 -6.27 -17.69
N ASP A 36 5.07 -6.56 -16.41
CA ASP A 36 4.30 -6.14 -15.23
C ASP A 36 4.91 -4.87 -14.62
N GLU A 37 5.27 -3.90 -15.47
CA GLU A 37 5.74 -2.58 -15.04
C GLU A 37 4.57 -1.78 -14.44
N GLU A 38 4.21 -2.19 -13.22
CA GLU A 38 3.10 -1.66 -12.46
C GLU A 38 3.62 -0.54 -11.55
N LYS A 39 2.81 0.49 -11.35
CA LYS A 39 3.12 1.55 -10.39
C LYS A 39 2.50 1.20 -9.04
N CYS A 40 3.31 1.16 -7.99
CA CYS A 40 2.81 0.95 -6.64
C CYS A 40 1.92 2.14 -6.23
N MET A 41 0.62 1.94 -6.07
CA MET A 41 -0.31 3.03 -5.71
C MET A 41 -0.16 3.51 -4.26
N ILE A 42 0.69 2.86 -3.47
CA ILE A 42 0.96 3.23 -2.07
C ILE A 42 2.06 4.29 -1.99
N CYS A 43 3.22 4.06 -2.61
CA CYS A 43 4.34 5.01 -2.65
C CYS A 43 4.41 5.85 -3.92
N LEU A 44 3.60 5.51 -4.93
CA LEU A 44 3.60 6.14 -6.26
C LEU A 44 4.95 6.00 -6.99
N GLU A 45 5.69 4.93 -6.72
CA GLU A 45 6.94 4.56 -7.42
C GLU A 45 6.72 3.30 -8.27
N GLU A 46 7.60 3.09 -9.24
CA GLU A 46 7.60 1.90 -10.11
C GLU A 46 8.00 0.66 -9.32
N VAL A 47 7.35 -0.47 -9.60
CA VAL A 47 7.75 -1.77 -9.04
C VAL A 47 8.88 -2.33 -9.89
N GLU A 48 10.03 -2.60 -9.28
CA GLU A 48 11.22 -3.06 -10.00
C GLU A 48 11.06 -4.50 -10.51
N VAL A 49 11.31 -4.69 -11.81
CA VAL A 49 11.28 -6.01 -12.45
C VAL A 49 12.35 -6.92 -11.84
N GLY A 50 11.96 -8.13 -11.47
CA GLY A 50 12.83 -9.13 -10.89
C GLY A 50 12.91 -9.11 -9.36
N PHE A 51 12.30 -8.12 -8.70
CA PHE A 51 12.14 -8.09 -7.24
C PHE A 51 10.90 -8.84 -6.76
N GLU A 52 10.91 -9.21 -5.47
CA GLU A 52 9.74 -9.76 -4.79
C GLU A 52 8.70 -8.65 -4.56
N ALA A 53 7.53 -8.82 -5.17
CA ALA A 53 6.38 -7.96 -4.97
C ALA A 53 5.21 -8.76 -4.41
N SER A 54 4.23 -8.04 -3.89
CA SER A 54 3.02 -8.61 -3.31
C SER A 54 1.85 -8.37 -4.23
N GLN A 55 1.23 -9.45 -4.71
CA GLN A 55 0.04 -9.41 -5.54
C GLN A 55 -1.21 -9.71 -4.70
N MET A 56 -2.21 -8.86 -4.88
CA MET A 56 -3.54 -9.06 -4.30
C MET A 56 -4.36 -10.03 -5.15
N PRO A 57 -5.42 -10.67 -4.63
CA PRO A 57 -6.29 -11.55 -5.42
C PRO A 57 -7.07 -10.80 -6.51
N CYS A 58 -7.04 -9.46 -6.50
CA CYS A 58 -7.52 -8.58 -7.57
C CYS A 58 -6.44 -8.25 -8.63
N SER A 59 -5.34 -9.02 -8.66
CA SER A 59 -4.20 -8.93 -9.58
C SER A 59 -3.33 -7.66 -9.49
N HIS A 60 -3.60 -6.74 -8.57
CA HIS A 60 -2.74 -5.56 -8.38
C HIS A 60 -1.44 -5.92 -7.66
N VAL A 61 -0.32 -5.40 -8.18
CA VAL A 61 1.01 -5.59 -7.61
C VAL A 61 1.48 -4.36 -6.82
N PHE A 62 2.08 -4.59 -5.65
CA PHE A 62 2.67 -3.57 -4.78
C PHE A 62 4.05 -4.01 -4.30
N HIS A 63 4.89 -3.06 -3.87
CA HIS A 63 6.11 -3.43 -3.13
C HIS A 63 5.74 -4.18 -1.85
N ASP A 64 6.49 -5.23 -1.54
CA ASP A 64 6.29 -6.06 -0.34
C ASP A 64 6.29 -5.20 0.95
N ASP A 65 7.18 -4.23 1.04
CA ASP A 65 7.23 -3.27 2.16
C ASP A 65 6.02 -2.32 2.20
N CYS A 66 5.50 -1.92 1.04
CA CYS A 66 4.37 -1.00 0.96
C CYS A 66 3.08 -1.67 1.45
N ILE A 67 2.80 -2.90 1.00
CA ILE A 67 1.59 -3.62 1.42
C ILE A 67 1.66 -4.05 2.88
N LYS A 68 2.85 -4.37 3.41
CA LYS A 68 3.03 -4.75 4.83
C LYS A 68 2.75 -3.61 5.80
N LYS A 69 2.97 -2.36 5.37
CA LYS A 69 2.73 -1.15 6.17
C LYS A 69 1.27 -0.71 6.16
N TRP A 70 0.47 -1.23 5.24
CA TRP A 70 -0.95 -0.91 5.11
C TRP A 70 -1.77 -1.75 6.08
#